data_AF-A0A0N0DS15-F1
#
_entry.id   AF-A0A0N0DS15-F1
#
_cell.length_a   1.000
_cell.length_b   1.000
_cell.length_c   1.000
_cell.angle_alpha   90.00
_cell.angle_beta   90.00
_cell.angle_gamma   90.00
#
_symmetry.space_group_name_H-M   'P 1'
#
loop_
_entity.id
_entity.type
_entity.pdbx_description
1 polymer ?
#
loop_
_entity_poly.entity_id
_entity_poly.type
_entity_poly.pdbx_seq_one_letter_code
_entity_poly.pdbx_strand_id
1 'polypeptide(L)'
;MGCVTSSKKDVEAVPSGEVKALSMDMKTRFANVDAEVLGDYKDEAMAELMFVYGRSANIYIIKTPPFHPASLHERKEEEAKNEGEEDKEYPQEETKEEPVKEVRWAIFNDSKDDAKFETTFFHAEELRNAGNGDGVSFVRKENGSVVASVYVPAGATVPFVEGPIMGCMYKCVVHDPKTNAFEFAAAAK
;
A
#
# COMPACT_ATOMS: atom_id res chain seq x y z
N MET A 1 21.51 -19.31 -44.24
CA MET A 1 20.92 -17.99 -43.95
C MET A 1 19.55 -17.95 -44.60
N GLY A 2 18.49 -17.91 -43.79
CA GLY A 2 17.09 -17.87 -44.25
C GLY A 2 16.20 -17.66 -43.04
N CYS A 3 15.77 -16.41 -42.85
CA CYS A 3 15.09 -15.92 -41.66
C CYS A 3 13.69 -16.53 -41.49
N VAL A 4 13.39 -17.02 -40.30
CA VAL A 4 12.05 -17.39 -39.85
C VAL A 4 11.48 -16.20 -39.09
N THR A 5 10.52 -15.49 -39.68
CA THR A 5 9.75 -14.46 -38.98
C THR A 5 8.60 -15.16 -38.24
N SER A 6 8.74 -15.26 -36.93
CA SER A 6 7.69 -15.76 -36.04
C SER A 6 6.65 -14.67 -35.80
N SER A 7 5.39 -14.96 -36.12
CA SER A 7 4.24 -14.09 -35.93
C SER A 7 4.03 -13.78 -34.46
N LYS A 8 3.82 -12.49 -34.17
CA LYS A 8 3.40 -11.96 -32.87
C LYS A 8 2.14 -12.71 -32.40
N LYS A 9 2.23 -13.37 -31.25
CA LYS A 9 1.04 -13.67 -30.44
C LYS A 9 0.71 -12.39 -29.70
N ASP A 10 -0.48 -11.87 -29.97
CA ASP A 10 -1.15 -10.90 -29.12
C ASP A 10 -1.24 -11.50 -27.72
N VAL A 11 -0.45 -10.95 -26.80
CA VAL A 11 -0.67 -11.11 -25.37
C VAL A 11 -1.75 -10.10 -25.05
N GLU A 12 -2.98 -10.58 -24.89
CA GLU A 12 -4.04 -9.81 -24.25
C GLU A 12 -3.50 -9.34 -22.90
N ALA A 13 -3.23 -8.03 -22.81
CA ALA A 13 -2.90 -7.38 -21.57
C ALA A 13 -4.13 -7.52 -20.64
N VAL A 14 -3.99 -8.36 -19.62
CA VAL A 14 -4.93 -8.40 -18.50
C VAL A 14 -4.92 -7.00 -17.87
N PRO A 15 -6.07 -6.31 -17.78
CA PRO A 15 -6.10 -4.99 -17.17
C PRO A 15 -5.83 -5.13 -15.67
N SER A 16 -4.76 -4.49 -15.20
CA SER A 16 -4.50 -4.26 -13.78
C SER A 16 -5.63 -3.40 -13.22
N GLY A 17 -6.63 -4.05 -12.62
CA GLY A 17 -7.83 -3.40 -12.13
C GLY A 17 -7.57 -2.67 -10.82
N GLU A 18 -7.33 -1.36 -10.88
CA GLU A 18 -7.73 -0.49 -9.78
C GLU A 18 -9.26 -0.52 -9.70
N VAL A 19 -9.82 -1.10 -8.63
CA VAL A 19 -11.27 -1.25 -8.50
C VAL A 19 -11.77 -0.47 -7.29
N LYS A 20 -12.57 0.57 -7.54
CA LYS A 20 -13.39 1.21 -6.50
C LYS A 20 -14.31 0.14 -5.89
N ALA A 21 -14.38 0.09 -4.56
CA ALA A 21 -14.84 -1.04 -3.75
C ALA A 21 -16.32 -1.49 -3.91
N LEU A 22 -17.04 -1.15 -4.99
CA LEU A 22 -18.49 -1.29 -5.07
C LEU A 22 -19.01 -2.01 -6.34
N SER A 23 -18.27 -2.95 -6.92
CA SER A 23 -18.87 -3.93 -7.85
C SER A 23 -19.59 -5.05 -7.07
N MET A 24 -20.70 -5.59 -7.60
CA MET A 24 -21.53 -6.57 -6.87
C MET A 24 -20.78 -7.86 -6.46
N ASP A 25 -19.76 -8.27 -7.23
CA ASP A 25 -18.91 -9.43 -6.91
C ASP A 25 -17.86 -9.14 -5.82
N MET A 26 -17.53 -7.86 -5.59
CA MET A 26 -16.68 -7.42 -4.47
C MET A 26 -17.49 -7.35 -3.16
N LYS A 27 -18.78 -7.01 -3.20
CA LYS A 27 -19.62 -6.95 -1.99
C LYS A 27 -19.66 -8.24 -1.18
N THR A 28 -19.50 -9.41 -1.81
CA THR A 28 -19.44 -10.70 -1.12
C THR A 28 -18.04 -11.04 -0.61
N ARG A 29 -16.96 -10.65 -1.30
CA ARG A 29 -15.57 -10.90 -0.84
C ARG A 29 -15.13 -9.95 0.27
N PHE A 30 -15.56 -8.70 0.22
CA PHE A 30 -15.26 -7.70 1.26
C PHE A 30 -16.34 -7.63 2.34
N ALA A 31 -17.32 -8.54 2.35
CA ALA A 31 -18.30 -8.64 3.43
C ALA A 31 -17.65 -8.88 4.81
N ASN A 32 -16.46 -9.48 4.81
CA ASN A 32 -15.68 -9.78 6.02
C ASN A 32 -14.68 -8.68 6.38
N VAL A 33 -14.61 -7.60 5.62
CA VAL A 33 -13.77 -6.46 6.02
C VAL A 33 -14.35 -5.85 7.28
N ASP A 34 -13.50 -5.69 8.28
CA ASP A 34 -13.90 -5.09 9.54
C ASP A 34 -14.10 -3.58 9.36
N ALA A 35 -15.37 -3.16 9.32
CA ALA A 35 -15.74 -1.76 9.17
C ALA A 35 -15.29 -0.90 10.37
N GLU A 36 -15.10 -1.50 11.57
CA GLU A 36 -14.59 -0.76 12.73
C GLU A 36 -13.12 -0.40 12.54
N VAL A 37 -12.33 -1.28 11.90
CA VAL A 37 -10.93 -0.98 11.53
C VAL A 37 -10.85 0.17 10.54
N LEU A 38 -11.80 0.26 9.60
CA LEU A 38 -11.86 1.33 8.60
C LEU A 38 -12.43 2.64 9.15
N GLY A 39 -13.22 2.58 10.23
CA GLY A 39 -13.80 3.74 10.91
C GLY A 39 -14.73 4.55 10.00
N ASP A 40 -14.68 5.87 10.14
CA ASP A 40 -15.54 6.80 9.41
C ASP A 40 -15.28 6.80 7.89
N TYR A 41 -14.11 6.32 7.47
CA TYR A 41 -13.70 6.30 6.06
C TYR A 41 -14.02 4.99 5.33
N LYS A 42 -14.81 4.09 5.93
CA LYS A 42 -15.17 2.80 5.31
C LYS A 42 -15.79 2.91 3.92
N ASP A 43 -16.55 3.98 3.66
CA ASP A 43 -17.23 4.19 2.37
C ASP A 43 -16.29 4.77 1.29
N GLU A 44 -15.14 5.30 1.71
CA GLU A 44 -14.07 5.82 0.84
C GLU A 44 -12.94 4.81 0.62
N ALA A 45 -13.01 3.66 1.31
CA ALA A 45 -11.98 2.64 1.27
C ALA A 45 -11.81 2.06 -0.13
N MET A 46 -10.55 1.92 -0.55
CA MET A 46 -10.19 1.26 -1.81
C MET A 46 -9.35 0.03 -1.51
N ALA A 47 -9.76 -1.12 -2.03
CA ALA A 47 -9.04 -2.37 -1.86
C ALA A 47 -8.22 -2.70 -3.12
N GLU A 48 -6.94 -3.01 -2.94
CA GLU A 48 -6.02 -3.44 -3.97
C GLU A 48 -5.53 -4.85 -3.66
N LEU A 49 -5.69 -5.78 -4.61
CA LEU A 49 -5.16 -7.13 -4.47
C LEU A 49 -3.64 -7.10 -4.65
N MET A 50 -2.90 -7.48 -3.62
CA MET A 50 -1.43 -7.42 -3.65
C MET A 50 -0.78 -8.78 -3.85
N PHE A 51 -1.36 -9.82 -3.25
CA PHE A 51 -0.77 -11.14 -3.27
C PHE A 51 -1.82 -12.23 -3.48
N VAL A 52 -1.40 -13.26 -4.22
CA VAL A 52 -2.12 -14.53 -4.37
C VAL A 52 -1.20 -15.67 -3.98
N TYR A 53 -1.72 -16.61 -3.19
CA TYR A 53 -1.05 -17.88 -2.89
C TYR A 53 -2.02 -19.05 -3.11
N GLY A 54 -1.63 -19.97 -3.98
CA GLY A 54 -2.46 -21.10 -4.41
C GLY A 54 -3.79 -20.65 -5.03
N ARG A 55 -4.89 -21.28 -4.62
CA ARG A 55 -6.26 -20.94 -5.05
C ARG A 55 -7.09 -20.26 -3.95
N SER A 56 -6.53 -20.13 -2.75
CA SER A 56 -7.30 -19.85 -1.53
C SER A 56 -6.81 -18.63 -0.79
N ALA A 57 -5.64 -18.08 -1.09
CA ALA A 57 -5.11 -16.95 -0.36
C ALA A 57 -4.96 -15.71 -1.20
N ASN A 58 -5.76 -14.70 -0.88
CA ASN A 58 -5.69 -13.36 -1.47
C ASN A 58 -5.44 -12.37 -0.33
N ILE A 59 -4.40 -11.56 -0.46
CA ILE A 59 -4.09 -10.51 0.50
C ILE A 59 -4.30 -9.16 -0.17
N TYR A 60 -5.11 -8.33 0.48
CA TYR A 60 -5.49 -7.01 -0.01
C TYR A 60 -4.89 -5.91 0.88
N ILE A 61 -4.44 -4.82 0.26
CA ILE A 61 -4.25 -3.55 0.95
C ILE A 61 -5.54 -2.76 0.80
N ILE A 62 -6.07 -2.26 1.92
CA ILE A 62 -7.19 -1.34 1.96
C ILE A 62 -6.65 0.04 2.28
N LYS A 63 -6.81 0.97 1.34
CA LYS A 63 -6.39 2.37 1.46
C LYS A 63 -7.57 3.22 1.90
N THR A 64 -7.36 4.07 2.89
CA THR A 64 -8.31 5.05 3.40
C THR A 64 -7.60 6.39 3.63
N PRO A 65 -8.35 7.52 3.69
CA PRO A 65 -7.85 8.74 4.30
C PRO A 65 -7.24 8.49 5.69
N PRO A 66 -6.23 9.27 6.08
CA PRO A 66 -5.65 9.18 7.42
C PRO A 66 -6.65 9.62 8.49
N PHE A 67 -6.63 8.93 9.64
CA PHE A 67 -7.36 9.31 10.86
C PHE A 67 -6.70 10.49 11.57
N HIS A 68 -5.37 10.57 11.48
CA HIS A 68 -4.57 11.61 12.08
C HIS A 68 -4.28 12.70 11.04
N PRO A 69 -4.36 13.98 11.42
CA PRO A 69 -3.98 15.06 10.53
C PRO A 69 -2.52 14.94 10.14
N ALA A 70 -2.21 15.53 8.99
CA ALA A 70 -0.85 15.51 8.47
C ALA A 70 0.13 16.12 9.46
N SER A 71 1.30 15.49 9.56
CA SER A 71 2.36 15.99 10.43
C SER A 71 2.77 17.39 9.95
N LEU A 72 2.76 18.37 10.86
CA LEU A 72 3.04 19.79 10.57
C LEU A 72 4.54 20.08 10.37
N HIS A 73 5.36 19.09 10.02
CA HIS A 73 6.76 19.33 9.65
C HIS A 73 6.85 19.99 8.27
N GLU A 74 6.66 21.31 8.32
CA GLU A 74 7.23 22.33 7.45
C GLU A 74 6.72 22.44 6.01
N ARG A 75 5.46 22.88 5.89
CA ARG A 75 5.17 24.06 5.04
C ARG A 75 5.75 25.34 5.65
N LYS A 76 7.05 25.36 5.94
CA LYS A 76 7.75 26.56 6.47
C LYS A 76 8.85 27.08 5.54
N GLU A 77 8.97 26.55 4.32
CA GLU A 77 9.90 27.12 3.33
C GLU A 77 9.24 28.00 2.26
N GLU A 78 7.90 28.10 2.19
CA GLU A 78 7.23 28.93 1.15
C GLU A 78 6.90 30.39 1.55
N GLU A 79 7.09 30.82 2.80
CA GLU A 79 6.78 32.21 3.21
C GLU A 79 8.02 33.10 3.50
N ALA A 80 9.25 32.62 3.25
CA ALA A 80 10.47 33.38 3.60
C ALA A 80 11.28 33.94 2.40
N LYS A 81 10.72 33.97 1.18
CA LYS A 81 11.38 34.63 0.03
C LYS A 81 10.40 35.44 -0.80
N ASN A 82 10.04 36.61 -0.31
CA ASN A 82 9.56 37.71 -1.14
C ASN A 82 9.94 39.05 -0.51
N GLU A 83 11.24 39.27 -0.33
CA GLU A 83 11.80 40.62 -0.27
C GLU A 83 13.04 40.68 -1.17
N GLY A 84 12.85 41.28 -2.35
CA GLY A 84 13.89 41.95 -3.14
C GLY A 84 14.88 41.09 -3.93
N GLU A 85 14.72 41.02 -5.25
CA GLU A 85 15.58 41.72 -6.24
C GLU A 85 15.37 41.14 -7.65
N GLU A 86 15.29 42.05 -8.61
CA GLU A 86 15.15 41.83 -10.05
C GLU A 86 16.36 41.07 -10.63
N ASP A 87 16.12 40.00 -11.41
CA ASP A 87 16.53 39.91 -12.83
C ASP A 87 16.64 38.45 -13.35
N LYS A 88 16.10 38.27 -14.57
CA LYS A 88 16.24 37.15 -15.55
C LYS A 88 15.28 35.96 -15.43
N GLU A 89 14.19 36.08 -16.19
CA GLU A 89 13.32 34.98 -16.65
C GLU A 89 14.11 33.92 -17.44
N TYR A 90 14.22 32.74 -16.87
CA TYR A 90 14.12 31.48 -17.62
C TYR A 90 12.86 30.78 -17.10
N PRO A 91 11.97 30.23 -17.95
CA PRO A 91 10.87 29.43 -17.46
C PRO A 91 11.45 28.14 -16.91
N GLN A 92 11.70 28.09 -15.60
CA GLN A 92 11.76 26.83 -14.89
C GLN A 92 10.36 26.24 -15.00
N GLU A 93 10.23 25.10 -15.68
CA GLU A 93 9.07 24.23 -15.48
C GLU A 93 9.10 23.86 -14.00
N GLU A 94 8.36 24.62 -13.19
CA GLU A 94 7.95 24.23 -11.85
C GLU A 94 7.24 22.89 -12.01
N THR A 95 8.00 21.82 -11.85
CA THR A 95 7.45 20.50 -11.63
C THR A 95 6.80 20.62 -10.27
N LYS A 96 5.51 20.99 -10.26
CA LYS A 96 4.69 20.97 -9.05
C LYS A 96 4.76 19.56 -8.51
N GLU A 97 5.63 19.33 -7.53
CA GLU A 97 5.65 18.10 -6.76
C GLU A 97 4.23 17.98 -6.18
N GLU A 98 3.49 16.98 -6.65
CA GLU A 98 2.15 16.74 -6.12
C GLU A 98 2.28 16.58 -4.61
N PRO A 99 1.42 17.25 -3.81
CA PRO A 99 1.51 17.15 -2.37
C PRO A 99 1.41 15.68 -1.99
N VAL A 100 2.40 15.19 -1.25
CA VAL A 100 2.47 13.81 -0.77
C VAL A 100 1.18 13.52 0.00
N LYS A 101 0.27 12.77 -0.62
CA LYS A 101 -1.01 12.45 0.01
C LYS A 101 -0.74 11.44 1.11
N GLU A 102 -0.97 11.85 2.35
CA GLU A 102 -1.02 10.91 3.46
C GLU A 102 -2.12 9.88 3.22
N VAL A 103 -1.81 8.62 3.54
CA VAL A 103 -2.73 7.50 3.35
C VAL A 103 -2.63 6.58 4.55
N ARG A 104 -3.75 5.94 4.89
CA ARG A 104 -3.84 4.89 5.89
C ARG A 104 -4.08 3.56 5.21
N TRP A 105 -3.24 2.58 5.54
CA TRP A 105 -3.33 1.21 5.04
C TRP A 105 -3.81 0.27 6.14
N ALA A 106 -4.79 -0.55 5.81
CA ALA A 106 -5.14 -1.77 6.52
C ALA A 106 -4.87 -2.98 5.61
N ILE A 107 -4.58 -4.14 6.20
CA ILE A 107 -4.38 -5.38 5.45
C ILE A 107 -5.57 -6.30 5.69
N PHE A 108 -6.17 -6.80 4.62
CA PHE A 108 -7.23 -7.80 4.68
C PHE A 108 -6.72 -9.12 4.11
N ASN A 109 -6.86 -10.18 4.90
CA ASN A 109 -6.54 -11.55 4.51
C ASN A 109 -7.84 -12.30 4.19
N ASP A 110 -8.19 -12.39 2.91
CA ASP A 110 -9.38 -13.15 2.43
C ASP A 110 -9.14 -14.66 2.39
N SER A 111 -7.99 -15.12 2.90
CA SER A 111 -7.64 -16.52 2.88
C SER A 111 -8.15 -17.30 4.08
N LYS A 112 -7.98 -18.63 3.99
CA LYS A 112 -8.21 -19.56 5.10
C LYS A 112 -6.98 -19.78 5.97
N ASP A 113 -5.85 -19.20 5.59
CA ASP A 113 -4.54 -19.45 6.16
C ASP A 113 -3.97 -18.15 6.73
N ASP A 114 -3.19 -18.26 7.80
CA ASP A 114 -2.64 -17.06 8.40
C ASP A 114 -1.46 -16.52 7.59
N ALA A 115 -1.35 -15.19 7.51
CA ALA A 115 -0.33 -14.51 6.71
C ALA A 115 0.53 -13.59 7.58
N LYS A 116 1.80 -13.41 7.19
CA LYS A 116 2.65 -12.32 7.67
C LYS A 116 2.96 -11.40 6.50
N PHE A 117 2.57 -10.15 6.66
CA PHE A 117 2.80 -9.08 5.69
C PHE A 117 3.94 -8.19 6.20
N GLU A 118 4.92 -7.92 5.34
CA GLU A 118 6.07 -7.07 5.66
C GLU A 118 6.29 -6.07 4.53
N THR A 119 6.48 -4.81 4.88
CA THR A 119 6.76 -3.73 3.94
C THR A 119 7.94 -2.91 4.42
N THR A 120 8.88 -2.67 3.50
CA THR A 120 9.94 -1.67 3.64
C THR A 120 9.47 -0.40 2.96
N PHE A 121 9.32 0.66 3.74
CA PHE A 121 9.00 2.00 3.26
C PHE A 121 10.28 2.83 3.15
N PHE A 122 10.39 3.59 2.06
CA PHE A 122 11.49 4.53 1.82
C PHE A 122 11.00 5.96 2.11
N HIS A 123 11.86 6.81 2.69
CA HIS A 123 11.52 8.20 3.06
C HIS A 123 10.25 8.24 3.94
N ALA A 124 10.28 7.47 5.04
CA ALA A 124 9.11 7.15 5.84
C ALA A 124 9.27 7.58 7.31
N GLU A 125 9.99 8.68 7.55
CA GLU A 125 10.31 9.21 8.86
C GLU A 125 9.05 9.53 9.68
N GLU A 126 7.99 9.95 8.99
CA GLU A 126 6.68 10.32 9.55
C GLU A 126 5.66 9.17 9.55
N LEU A 127 6.05 7.96 9.12
CA LEU A 127 5.17 6.82 9.11
C LEU A 127 4.84 6.35 10.54
N ARG A 128 3.56 6.12 10.78
CA ARG A 128 2.98 5.75 12.08
C ARG A 128 2.26 4.40 12.00
N ASN A 129 2.10 3.75 13.15
CA ASN A 129 1.20 2.61 13.29
C ASN A 129 -0.25 3.13 13.25
N ALA A 130 -1.10 2.51 12.43
CA ALA A 130 -2.50 2.89 12.24
C ALA A 130 -3.48 2.29 13.27
N GLY A 131 -2.99 1.40 14.15
CA GLY A 131 -3.77 0.72 15.17
C GLY A 131 -3.44 1.16 16.60
N ASN A 132 -4.27 0.72 17.55
CA ASN A 132 -4.19 1.11 18.96
C ASN A 132 -3.12 0.33 19.78
N GLY A 133 -2.16 -0.38 19.16
CA GLY A 133 -1.19 -1.20 19.90
C GLY A 133 -0.23 -2.07 19.07
N ASP A 134 0.48 -2.97 19.78
CA ASP A 134 1.67 -3.78 19.41
C ASP A 134 1.51 -4.77 18.22
N GLY A 135 0.40 -4.73 17.48
CA GLY A 135 0.15 -5.66 16.38
C GLY A 135 1.10 -5.47 15.18
N VAL A 136 1.68 -4.27 15.04
CA VAL A 136 2.61 -3.94 13.97
C VAL A 136 3.99 -3.66 14.54
N SER A 137 4.98 -4.42 14.10
CA SER A 137 6.38 -4.20 14.44
C SER A 137 6.99 -3.20 13.48
N PHE A 138 7.61 -2.13 14.01
CA PHE A 138 8.31 -1.10 13.26
C PHE A 138 9.80 -1.13 13.57
N VAL A 139 10.62 -1.26 12.54
CA VAL A 139 12.08 -1.18 12.63
C VAL A 139 12.56 -0.03 11.76
N ARG A 140 12.89 1.10 12.40
CA ARG A 140 13.52 2.25 11.73
C ARG A 140 14.99 1.94 11.47
N LYS A 141 15.47 2.24 10.27
CA LYS A 141 16.86 2.05 9.85
C LYS A 141 17.57 3.40 9.77
N GLU A 142 18.89 3.38 9.92
CA GLU A 142 19.72 4.61 9.88
C GLU A 142 19.65 5.33 8.53
N ASN A 143 19.30 4.63 7.44
CA ASN A 143 19.16 5.18 6.10
C ASN A 143 17.79 5.83 5.83
N GLY A 144 16.99 6.11 6.86
CA GLY A 144 15.65 6.70 6.74
C GLY A 144 14.55 5.73 6.30
N SER A 145 14.87 4.46 6.04
CA SER A 145 13.84 3.45 5.74
C SER A 145 13.18 2.89 6.99
N VAL A 146 11.92 2.46 6.85
CA VAL A 146 11.14 1.85 7.92
C VAL A 146 10.64 0.49 7.45
N VAL A 147 10.98 -0.57 8.19
CA VAL A 147 10.40 -1.90 7.96
C VAL A 147 9.23 -2.08 8.92
N ALA A 148 8.02 -2.20 8.40
CA ALA A 148 6.83 -2.54 9.17
C ALA A 148 6.40 -3.97 8.86
N SER A 149 6.01 -4.73 9.88
CA SER A 149 5.50 -6.09 9.71
C SER A 149 4.31 -6.37 10.62
N VAL A 150 3.35 -7.13 10.11
CA VAL A 150 2.11 -7.48 10.81
C VAL A 150 1.71 -8.92 10.51
N TYR A 151 1.17 -9.60 11.52
CA TYR A 151 0.50 -10.88 11.34
C TYR A 151 -0.99 -10.63 11.08
N VAL A 152 -1.51 -11.27 10.03
CA VAL A 152 -2.88 -11.08 9.56
C VAL A 152 -3.58 -12.43 9.57
N PRO A 153 -4.40 -12.71 10.60
CA PRO A 153 -5.15 -13.96 10.67
C PRO A 153 -6.06 -14.17 9.46
N ALA A 154 -6.36 -15.43 9.16
CA ALA A 154 -7.32 -15.82 8.14
C ALA A 154 -8.68 -15.12 8.33
N GLY A 155 -9.19 -14.49 7.27
CA GLY A 155 -10.46 -13.75 7.28
C GLY A 155 -10.44 -12.42 8.04
N ALA A 156 -9.30 -11.96 8.56
CA ALA A 156 -9.21 -10.76 9.37
C ALA A 156 -8.77 -9.52 8.59
N THR A 157 -9.21 -8.35 9.06
CA THR A 157 -8.70 -7.03 8.65
C THR A 157 -7.90 -6.44 9.80
N VAL A 158 -6.68 -5.98 9.54
CA VAL A 158 -5.78 -5.44 10.57
C VAL A 158 -5.26 -4.07 10.16
N PRO A 159 -5.33 -3.04 11.04
CA PRO A 159 -4.71 -1.75 10.76
C PRO A 159 -3.19 -1.91 10.67
N PHE A 160 -2.55 -1.25 9.71
CA PHE A 160 -1.13 -1.44 9.46
C PHE A 160 -0.32 -0.16 9.64
N VAL A 161 -0.41 0.78 8.69
CA VAL A 161 0.39 2.01 8.72
C VAL A 161 -0.42 3.22 8.29
N GLU A 162 0.03 4.39 8.71
CA GLU A 162 -0.57 5.66 8.35
C GLU A 162 0.50 6.75 8.22
N GLY A 163 0.40 7.57 7.17
CA GLY A 163 1.26 8.71 6.93
C GLY A 163 1.65 8.87 5.46
N PRO A 164 2.65 9.71 5.16
CA PRO A 164 3.17 9.86 3.80
C PRO A 164 3.90 8.59 3.35
N ILE A 165 3.57 8.11 2.14
CA ILE A 165 4.20 6.94 1.53
C ILE A 165 4.71 7.34 0.13
N MET A 166 6.01 7.58 0.01
CA MET A 166 6.64 7.96 -1.27
C MET A 166 7.12 6.76 -2.09
N GLY A 167 7.48 5.66 -1.42
CA GLY A 167 7.92 4.43 -2.07
C GLY A 167 7.97 3.27 -1.09
N CYS A 168 7.69 2.06 -1.58
CA CYS A 168 7.76 0.88 -0.74
C CYS A 168 8.09 -0.39 -1.53
N MET A 169 8.55 -1.41 -0.82
CA MET A 169 8.61 -2.79 -1.29
C MET A 169 7.94 -3.68 -0.25
N TYR A 170 7.14 -4.62 -0.69
CA TYR A 170 6.39 -5.51 0.18
C TYR A 170 6.67 -6.97 -0.15
N LYS A 171 6.54 -7.82 0.87
CA LYS A 171 6.53 -9.27 0.74
C LYS A 171 5.48 -9.84 1.68
N CYS A 172 4.89 -10.95 1.29
CA CYS A 172 3.94 -11.67 2.11
C CYS A 172 4.36 -13.14 2.18
N VAL A 173 4.30 -13.70 3.38
CA VAL A 173 4.41 -15.15 3.59
C VAL A 173 3.12 -15.68 4.17
N VAL A 174 2.69 -16.85 3.72
CA VAL A 174 1.47 -17.52 4.15
C VAL A 174 1.85 -18.85 4.77
N HIS A 175 1.19 -19.23 5.86
CA HIS A 175 1.38 -20.54 6.46
C HIS A 175 0.65 -21.61 5.63
N ASP A 176 1.38 -22.51 4.96
CA ASP A 176 0.75 -23.63 4.26
C ASP A 176 0.61 -24.83 5.22
N PRO A 177 -0.63 -25.22 5.59
CA PRO A 177 -0.86 -26.35 6.48
C PRO A 177 -0.43 -27.70 5.88
N LYS A 178 -0.26 -27.81 4.55
CA LYS A 178 0.19 -29.05 3.91
C LYS A 178 1.68 -29.28 4.08
N THR A 179 2.48 -28.22 4.00
CA THR A 179 3.94 -28.28 4.17
C THR A 179 4.35 -27.94 5.61
N ASN A 180 3.42 -27.42 6.42
CA ASN A 180 3.63 -26.95 7.79
C ASN A 180 4.77 -25.92 7.86
N ALA A 181 4.81 -25.02 6.87
CA ALA A 181 5.85 -24.02 6.69
C ALA A 181 5.26 -22.70 6.18
N PHE A 182 6.01 -21.60 6.38
CA PHE A 182 5.68 -20.32 5.77
C PHE A 182 6.28 -20.22 4.36
N GLU A 183 5.44 -19.95 3.37
CA GLU A 183 5.81 -19.83 1.97
C GLU A 183 5.52 -18.44 1.41
N PHE A 184 6.30 -18.00 0.43
CA PHE A 184 6.08 -16.69 -0.19
C PHE A 184 4.83 -16.69 -1.06
N ALA A 185 3.95 -15.71 -0.84
CA ALA A 185 2.86 -15.43 -1.75
C ALA A 185 3.38 -14.72 -3.01
N ALA A 186 2.79 -15.05 -4.16
CA ALA A 186 3.13 -14.39 -5.41
C ALA A 186 2.44 -13.02 -5.48
N ALA A 187 3.15 -12.00 -5.95
CA ALA A 187 2.54 -10.71 -6.21
C ALA A 187 1.44 -10.85 -7.28
N ALA A 188 0.26 -10.31 -7.01
CA ALA A 188 -0.79 -10.17 -8.00
C ALA A 188 -0.36 -9.09 -8.99
N LYS A 189 -0.18 -9.45 -10.26
CA LYS A 189 0.07 -8.51 -11.36
C LYS A 189 -1.13 -8.49 -12.27
#